data_AF-A0A976K505-F1
#
_entry.id   AF-A0A976K505-F1
#
_cell.length_a   1.000
_cell.length_b   1.000
_cell.length_c   1.000
_cell.angle_alpha   90.00
_cell.angle_beta   90.00
_cell.angle_gamma   90.00
#
_symmetry.space_group_name_H-M   'P 1'
#
loop_
_entity.id
_entity.type
_entity.pdbx_description
1 polymer ?
#
loop_
_entity_poly.entity_id
_entity_poly.type
_entity_poly.pdbx_seq_one_letter_code
_entity_poly.pdbx_strand_id
1 'polypeptide(L)'
;MEPIRQPLPEKRKAELLHRLRRAEGQVRGLQKLLEEGADCAKIAQQLLATRHALDSTYVRLNLTVAEQEIAREQPAAEAAVVGEVLDRLQARLGRAR
;
A
#
# COMPACT_ATOMS: atom_id res chain seq x y z
N MET A 1 6.69 -23.89 -11.35
CA MET A 1 5.71 -23.29 -10.43
C MET A 1 5.07 -22.13 -11.16
N GLU A 2 3.84 -22.28 -11.60
CA GLU A 2 3.16 -21.26 -12.41
C GLU A 2 2.88 -20.02 -11.54
N PRO A 3 3.23 -18.80 -11.96
CA PRO A 3 2.99 -17.62 -11.15
C PRO A 3 1.48 -17.41 -10.95
N ILE A 4 1.12 -17.09 -9.72
CA ILE A 4 -0.25 -16.93 -9.23
C ILE A 4 -1.03 -15.94 -10.11
N ARG A 5 -2.00 -16.41 -10.90
CA ARG A 5 -2.94 -15.59 -11.70
C ARG A 5 -4.28 -15.38 -11.01
N GLN A 6 -4.32 -15.14 -9.71
CA GLN A 6 -5.56 -14.69 -9.08
C GLN A 6 -5.63 -13.17 -9.15
N PRO A 7 -6.65 -12.59 -9.83
CA PRO A 7 -6.78 -11.16 -9.89
C PRO A 7 -7.01 -10.58 -8.49
N LEU A 8 -6.48 -9.38 -8.25
CA LEU A 8 -6.74 -8.66 -7.01
C LEU A 8 -8.26 -8.43 -6.86
N PRO A 9 -8.84 -8.60 -5.66
CA PRO A 9 -10.23 -8.25 -5.42
C PRO A 9 -10.49 -6.80 -5.81
N GLU A 10 -11.61 -6.52 -6.50
CA GLU A 10 -11.90 -5.18 -7.04
C GLU A 10 -11.88 -4.08 -5.97
N LYS A 11 -12.34 -4.39 -4.74
CA LYS A 11 -12.24 -3.47 -3.59
C LYS A 11 -10.79 -3.11 -3.26
N ARG A 12 -9.87 -4.09 -3.21
CA ARG A 12 -8.44 -3.88 -2.94
C ARG A 12 -7.79 -3.10 -4.07
N LYS A 13 -8.10 -3.45 -5.33
CA LYS A 13 -7.62 -2.75 -6.53
C LYS A 13 -8.03 -1.27 -6.53
N ALA A 14 -9.30 -0.96 -6.27
CA ALA A 14 -9.80 0.41 -6.21
C ALA A 14 -9.09 1.22 -5.10
N GLU A 15 -8.86 0.60 -3.93
CA GLU A 15 -8.15 1.23 -2.83
C GLU A 15 -6.68 1.53 -3.18
N LEU A 16 -5.96 0.56 -3.76
CA LEU A 16 -4.58 0.74 -4.20
C LEU A 16 -4.48 1.85 -5.26
N LEU A 17 -5.37 1.86 -6.24
CA LEU A 17 -5.42 2.91 -7.26
C LEU A 17 -5.65 4.30 -6.64
N HIS A 18 -6.54 4.43 -5.65
CA HIS A 18 -6.75 5.69 -4.97
C HIS A 18 -5.48 6.17 -4.24
N ARG A 19 -4.75 5.27 -3.58
CA ARG A 19 -3.48 5.61 -2.91
C ARG A 19 -2.39 6.00 -3.89
N LEU A 20 -2.26 5.27 -5.00
CA LEU A 20 -1.29 5.57 -6.05
C LEU A 20 -1.54 6.95 -6.68
N ARG A 21 -2.80 7.32 -6.94
CA ARG A 21 -3.16 8.67 -7.42
C ARG A 21 -2.75 9.77 -6.44
N ARG A 22 -2.80 9.52 -5.13
CA ARG A 22 -2.31 10.48 -4.12
C ARG A 22 -0.79 10.60 -4.16
N ALA A 23 -0.07 9.47 -4.20
CA ALA A 23 1.38 9.45 -4.32
C ALA A 23 1.87 10.15 -5.59
N GLU A 24 1.18 9.94 -6.71
CA GLU A 24 1.43 10.65 -7.97
C GLU A 24 1.30 12.17 -7.82
N GLY A 25 0.28 12.65 -7.09
CA GLY A 25 0.15 14.06 -6.73
C GLY A 25 1.31 14.59 -5.89
N GLN A 26 1.82 13.79 -4.95
CA GLN A 26 2.99 14.15 -4.15
C GLN A 26 4.27 14.23 -4.99
N VAL A 27 4.47 13.29 -5.93
CA VAL A 27 5.61 13.30 -6.86
C VAL A 27 5.57 14.55 -7.75
N ARG A 28 4.40 14.92 -8.29
CA ARG A 28 4.25 16.19 -9.01
C ARG A 28 4.58 17.41 -8.15
N GLY A 29 4.17 17.40 -6.88
CA GLY A 29 4.52 18.46 -5.93
C GLY A 29 6.02 18.56 -5.69
N LEU A 30 6.71 17.43 -5.57
CA LEU A 30 8.17 17.36 -5.45
C LEU A 30 8.90 17.95 -6.66
N GLN A 31 8.43 17.62 -7.87
CA GLN A 31 9.00 18.18 -9.10
C GLN A 31 8.90 19.71 -9.11
N LYS A 32 7.75 20.27 -8.76
CA LYS A 32 7.58 21.73 -8.65
C LYS A 32 8.51 22.35 -7.62
N LEU A 33 8.67 21.72 -6.45
CA LEU A 33 9.59 22.21 -5.41
C LEU A 33 11.05 22.25 -5.91
N LEU A 34 11.44 21.28 -6.73
CA LEU A 34 12.77 21.26 -7.36
C LEU A 34 12.91 22.38 -8.41
N GLU A 35 11.91 22.54 -9.28
CA GLU A 35 11.89 23.55 -10.33
C GLU A 35 11.89 24.98 -9.76
N GLU A 36 11.18 25.20 -8.64
CA GLU A 36 11.08 26.48 -7.93
C GLU A 36 12.31 26.77 -7.04
N GLY A 37 13.26 25.83 -6.93
CA GLY A 37 14.45 25.99 -6.07
C GLY A 37 14.11 26.06 -4.58
N ALA A 38 13.11 25.30 -4.13
CA ALA A 38 12.70 25.28 -2.73
C ALA A 38 13.80 24.75 -1.79
N ASP A 39 13.66 25.07 -0.50
CA ASP A 39 14.58 24.61 0.54
C ASP A 39 14.76 23.08 0.58
N CYS A 40 16.01 22.64 0.74
CA CYS A 40 16.38 21.23 0.74
C CYS A 40 15.68 20.42 1.85
N ALA A 41 15.47 21.00 3.03
CA ALA A 41 14.78 20.31 4.12
C ALA A 41 13.30 20.12 3.79
N LYS A 42 12.66 21.11 3.15
CA LYS A 42 11.29 20.98 2.64
C LYS A 42 11.17 19.89 1.58
N ILE A 43 12.10 19.83 0.63
CA ILE A 43 12.14 18.77 -0.40
C ILE A 43 12.31 17.40 0.28
N ALA A 44 13.27 17.26 1.19
CA ALA A 44 13.53 16.01 1.91
C ALA A 44 12.30 15.54 2.71
N GLN A 45 11.60 16.46 3.37
CA GLN A 45 10.36 16.15 4.10
C GLN A 45 9.26 15.63 3.17
N GLN A 46 9.04 16.28 2.02
CA GLN A 46 8.03 15.82 1.05
C GLN A 46 8.42 14.49 0.39
N LEU A 47 9.72 14.26 0.17
CA LEU A 47 10.23 13.00 -0.35
C LEU A 47 9.97 11.86 0.64
N LEU A 48 10.24 12.09 1.93
CA LEU A 48 9.97 11.14 2.99
C LEU A 48 8.47 10.82 3.09
N ALA A 49 7.61 11.85 3.04
CA ALA A 49 6.16 11.66 3.05
C ALA A 49 5.67 10.84 1.84
N THR A 50 6.23 11.09 0.65
CA THR A 50 5.91 10.33 -0.57
C THR A 50 6.35 8.88 -0.45
N ARG A 51 7.57 8.63 0.05
CA ARG A 51 8.07 7.29 0.32
C ARG A 51 7.16 6.55 1.30
N HIS A 52 6.75 7.19 2.40
CA HIS A 52 5.86 6.55 3.37
C HIS A 52 4.49 6.17 2.78
N ALA A 53 3.93 7.01 1.89
CA ALA A 53 2.69 6.69 1.19
C ALA A 53 2.84 5.46 0.28
N LEU A 54 3.97 5.35 -0.44
CA LEU A 54 4.29 4.19 -1.27
C LEU A 54 4.54 2.94 -0.42
N ASP A 55 5.32 3.03 0.66
CA ASP A 55 5.59 1.92 1.57
C ASP A 55 4.28 1.39 2.19
N SER A 56 3.35 2.28 2.56
CA SER A 56 2.03 1.88 3.07
C SER A 56 1.21 1.12 2.02
N THR A 57 1.29 1.56 0.76
CA THR A 57 0.60 0.92 -0.37
C THR A 57 1.20 -0.46 -0.66
N TYR A 58 2.53 -0.58 -0.60
CA TYR A 58 3.25 -1.84 -0.76
C TYR A 58 2.86 -2.87 0.31
N VAL A 59 2.84 -2.49 1.59
CA VAL A 59 2.41 -3.39 2.68
C VAL A 59 0.99 -3.88 2.44
N ARG A 60 0.08 -3.00 2.02
CA ARG A 60 -1.33 -3.36 1.76
C ARG A 60 -1.48 -4.37 0.61
N LEU A 61 -0.69 -4.22 -0.45
CA LEU A 61 -0.66 -5.20 -1.54
C LEU A 61 -0.17 -6.55 -1.03
N ASN A 62 0.96 -6.59 -0.31
CA ASN A 62 1.53 -7.86 0.17
C ASN A 62 0.64 -8.56 1.20
N LEU A 63 -0.08 -7.82 2.04
CA LEU A 63 -1.09 -8.44 2.92
C LEU A 63 -2.22 -9.10 2.12
N THR A 64 -2.64 -8.48 1.01
CA THR A 64 -3.64 -9.09 0.12
C THR A 64 -3.11 -10.37 -0.54
N VAL A 65 -1.83 -10.38 -0.93
CA VAL A 65 -1.18 -11.59 -1.47
C VAL A 65 -1.12 -12.69 -0.40
N ALA A 66 -0.72 -12.36 0.82
CA ALA A 66 -0.68 -13.32 1.94
C ALA A 66 -2.08 -13.89 2.25
N GLU A 67 -3.13 -13.06 2.24
CA GLU A 67 -4.52 -13.52 2.36
C GLU A 67 -4.87 -14.55 1.28
N GLN A 68 -4.50 -14.29 0.02
CA GLN A 68 -4.77 -15.18 -1.11
C GLN A 68 -4.00 -16.48 -1.05
N GLU A 69 -2.74 -16.46 -0.59
CA GLU A 69 -1.93 -17.67 -0.41
C GLU A 69 -2.52 -18.57 0.69
N ILE A 70 -2.85 -17.99 1.84
CA ILE A 70 -3.40 -18.74 2.97
C ILE A 70 -4.78 -19.32 2.64
N ALA A 71 -5.62 -18.56 1.93
CA ALA A 71 -6.94 -19.02 1.51
C ALA A 71 -6.90 -20.22 0.52
N ARG A 72 -5.75 -20.56 -0.07
CA ARG A 72 -5.61 -21.72 -0.95
C ARG A 72 -5.37 -23.02 -0.19
N GLU A 73 -4.60 -22.93 0.89
CA GLU A 73 -4.11 -24.10 1.61
C GLU A 73 -5.02 -24.47 2.79
N GLN A 74 -5.85 -23.53 3.25
CA GLN A 74 -6.67 -23.71 4.44
C GLN A 74 -8.17 -23.77 4.17
N PRO A 75 -8.94 -24.46 5.03
CA PRO A 75 -10.39 -24.38 5.05
C PRO A 75 -10.88 -22.93 5.13
N ALA A 76 -12.00 -22.63 4.47
CA ALA A 76 -12.54 -21.28 4.36
C ALA A 76 -12.75 -20.58 5.73
N ALA A 77 -13.10 -21.34 6.77
CA ALA A 77 -13.27 -20.81 8.12
C ALA A 77 -11.95 -20.28 8.73
N GLU A 78 -10.84 -20.99 8.53
CA GLU A 78 -9.53 -20.58 9.04
C GLU A 78 -8.96 -19.41 8.22
N ALA A 79 -9.12 -19.46 6.89
CA ALA A 79 -8.74 -18.37 6.00
C ALA A 79 -9.46 -17.04 6.34
N ALA A 80 -10.74 -17.12 6.74
CA ALA A 80 -11.50 -15.95 7.17
C ALA A 80 -10.93 -15.32 8.45
N VAL A 81 -10.59 -16.14 9.45
CA VAL A 81 -9.95 -15.67 10.71
C VAL A 81 -8.63 -14.96 10.42
N VAL A 82 -7.82 -15.51 9.53
CA VAL A 82 -6.56 -14.89 9.11
C VAL A 82 -6.79 -13.56 8.41
N GLY A 83 -7.77 -13.48 7.50
CA GLY A 83 -8.15 -12.22 6.85
C GLY A 83 -8.50 -11.11 7.85
N GLU A 84 -9.27 -11.44 8.89
CA GLU A 84 -9.58 -10.47 9.95
C GLU A 84 -8.35 -10.01 10.74
N VAL A 85 -7.42 -10.93 11.04
CA VAL A 85 -6.15 -10.58 11.72
C VAL A 85 -5.32 -9.64 10.84
N LEU A 86 -5.24 -9.90 9.54
CA LEU A 86 -4.46 -9.10 8.59
C LEU A 86 -5.07 -7.70 8.40
N ASP A 87 -6.40 -7.59 8.37
CA ASP A 87 -7.09 -6.29 8.36
C ASP A 87 -6.82 -5.48 9.64
N ARG A 88 -6.82 -6.12 10.82
CA ARG A 88 -6.46 -5.46 12.09
C ARG A 88 -5.00 -5.02 12.10
N LEU A 89 -4.09 -5.86 11.63
CA LEU A 89 -2.67 -5.54 11.52
C LEU A 89 -2.46 -4.34 10.59
N GLN A 90 -3.12 -4.35 9.44
CA GLN A 90 -3.09 -3.26 8.47
C GLN A 90 -3.57 -1.93 9.08
N ALA A 91 -4.65 -1.96 9.86
CA ALA A 91 -5.17 -0.78 10.53
C ALA A 91 -4.23 -0.22 11.62
N ARG A 92 -3.38 -1.06 12.22
CA ARG A 92 -2.33 -0.63 13.16
C ARG A 92 -1.12 -0.05 12.43
N LEU A 93 -0.64 -0.74 11.39
CA LEU A 93 0.48 -0.29 10.57
C LEU A 93 0.20 1.04 9.86
N GLY A 94 -1.07 1.33 9.54
CA GLY A 94 -1.50 2.60 8.96
C GLY A 94 -1.60 3.77 9.95
N ARG A 95 -1.58 3.52 11.26
CA ARG A 95 -1.64 4.57 12.31
C ARG A 95 -0.28 4.90 12.92
N ALA A 96 0.70 4.04 12.73
CA ALA A 96 2.04 4.19 13.31
C ALA A 96 3.01 5.01 12.42
N ARG A 97 2.49 5.79 11.46
CA ARG A 97 3.28 6.56 10.49
C ARG A 97 2.71 7.96 10.33
#